data_AF-A0A1X7RH51-F1
#
_entry.id   AF-A0A1X7RH51-F1
#
_cell.length_a   1.000
_cell.length_b   1.000
_cell.length_c   1.000
_cell.angle_alpha   90.00
_cell.angle_beta   90.00
_cell.angle_gamma   90.00
#
_symmetry.space_group_name_H-M   'P 1'
#
loop_
_entity.id
_entity.type
_entity.pdbx_description
1 polymer ?
#
loop_
_entity_poly.entity_id
_entity_poly.type
_entity_poly.pdbx_seq_one_letter_code
_entity_poly.pdbx_strand_id
1 'polypeptide(L)'
;MHARVQELCSSVLKPEDGQLPSEQRVLYVLEQLESLARAALDDHVAGGIESPKVSPSAQQQQTAASALLGSVNARQSPASITRVSLLTHISARAEEIARDPSVFLTAAILKAYVELQSLLHQPSSFPDIFNLYANKPIPSLSNGNLAFSPSSPNKVSAAIDPNTANLALASATSAHDLGLAIDIITTSFCTKAFKRAKFLRRAALPMFGLGIAPIAAYSLSNSYSNWQQTMDAQMATHIAFAGIMTYVSAVSMVGYVAVTTANDQMDRVTWAQGVPLWERWVREEERAAIDSVAQAWGFTEAEKRGDEEGEEWDALREWVGVRGMVLDKVSLMEGME
;
A
#
# COMPACT_ATOMS: atom_id res chain seq x y z
N MET A 1 29.34 -7.08 2.90
CA MET A 1 27.99 -6.47 3.04
C MET A 1 28.03 -4.96 2.84
N HIS A 2 28.61 -4.18 3.76
CA HIS A 2 28.60 -2.70 3.67
C HIS A 2 29.16 -2.14 2.36
N ALA A 3 30.37 -2.55 1.94
CA ALA A 3 30.97 -2.11 0.67
C ALA A 3 30.12 -2.49 -0.56
N ARG A 4 29.44 -3.64 -0.50
CA ARG A 4 28.55 -4.11 -1.57
C ARG A 4 27.27 -3.27 -1.66
N VAL A 5 26.67 -2.92 -0.52
CA VAL A 5 25.54 -2.00 -0.46
C VAL A 5 25.93 -0.65 -1.07
N GLN A 6 27.10 -0.11 -0.69
CA GLN A 6 27.57 1.17 -1.22
C GLN A 6 27.83 1.13 -2.73
N GLU A 7 28.44 0.06 -3.24
CA GLU A 7 28.66 -0.17 -4.68
C GLU A 7 27.33 -0.20 -5.46
N LEU A 8 26.36 -1.00 -4.98
CA LEU A 8 25.05 -1.12 -5.61
C LEU A 8 24.30 0.21 -5.64
N CYS A 9 24.27 0.94 -4.52
CA CYS A 9 23.62 2.25 -4.43
C CYS A 9 24.33 3.30 -5.29
N SER A 10 25.67 3.31 -5.34
CA SER A 10 26.42 4.22 -6.21
C SER A 10 26.13 4.00 -7.69
N SER A 11 25.83 2.76 -8.10
CA SER A 11 25.48 2.46 -9.49
C SER A 11 24.14 3.05 -9.94
N VAL A 12 23.26 3.41 -9.00
CA VAL A 12 21.96 4.04 -9.27
C VAL A 12 22.04 5.56 -9.09
N LEU A 13 22.71 6.02 -8.02
CA LEU A 13 22.80 7.45 -7.67
C LEU A 13 23.80 8.24 -8.52
N LYS A 14 24.79 7.58 -9.13
CA LYS A 14 25.78 8.20 -10.01
C LYS A 14 25.89 7.40 -11.32
N PRO A 15 24.93 7.53 -12.24
CA PRO A 15 25.06 6.88 -13.54
C PRO A 15 26.28 7.45 -14.27
N GLU A 16 27.22 6.57 -14.63
CA GLU A 16 28.53 6.96 -15.19
C GLU A 16 28.45 7.71 -16.54
N ASP A 17 27.28 7.68 -17.20
CA ASP A 17 27.08 8.21 -18.56
C ASP A 17 26.07 9.38 -18.66
N GLY A 18 25.62 9.96 -17.54
CA GLY A 18 24.57 11.02 -17.57
C GLY A 18 23.21 10.55 -18.10
N GLN A 19 23.03 9.23 -18.25
CA GLN A 19 21.76 8.59 -18.59
C GLN A 19 20.91 8.40 -17.33
N LEU A 20 19.58 8.44 -17.50
CA LEU A 20 18.66 8.14 -16.41
C LEU A 20 18.82 6.68 -15.97
N PRO A 21 18.82 6.38 -14.67
CA PRO A 21 18.88 5.01 -14.20
C PRO A 21 17.68 4.24 -14.76
N SER A 22 17.96 3.10 -15.42
CA SER A 22 16.89 2.26 -15.96
C SER A 22 16.07 1.68 -14.81
N GLU A 23 14.74 1.61 -15.00
CA GLU A 23 13.82 1.05 -14.00
C GLU A 23 14.25 -0.35 -13.53
N GLN A 24 14.66 -1.19 -14.49
CA GLN A 24 15.15 -2.55 -14.21
C GLN A 24 16.39 -2.55 -13.30
N ARG A 25 17.28 -1.56 -13.45
CA ARG A 25 18.47 -1.47 -12.59
C ARG A 25 18.09 -1.06 -11.17
N VAL A 26 17.15 -0.14 -11.01
CA VAL A 26 16.65 0.27 -9.69
C VAL A 26 15.97 -0.90 -8.98
N LEU A 27 15.10 -1.63 -9.68
CA LEU A 27 14.46 -2.83 -9.14
C LEU A 27 15.48 -3.90 -8.73
N TYR A 28 16.44 -4.19 -9.60
CA TYR A 28 17.52 -5.14 -9.30
C TYR A 28 18.27 -4.74 -8.03
N VAL A 29 18.61 -3.46 -7.87
CA VAL A 29 19.31 -3.00 -6.66
C VAL A 29 18.44 -3.15 -5.42
N LEU A 30 17.15 -2.83 -5.47
CA LEU A 30 16.25 -3.02 -4.33
C LEU A 30 16.08 -4.51 -3.96
N GLU A 31 15.93 -5.39 -4.93
CA GLU A 31 15.88 -6.85 -4.71
C GLU A 31 17.19 -7.38 -4.10
N GLN A 32 18.34 -6.87 -4.56
CA GLN A 32 19.62 -7.22 -3.95
C GLN A 32 19.69 -6.72 -2.51
N LEU A 33 19.28 -5.49 -2.22
CA LEU A 33 19.24 -4.97 -0.85
C LEU A 33 18.31 -5.79 0.05
N GLU A 34 17.17 -6.23 -0.46
CA GLU A 34 16.24 -7.12 0.24
C GLU A 34 16.88 -8.48 0.54
N SER A 35 17.55 -9.09 -0.45
CA SER A 35 18.24 -10.38 -0.24
C SER A 35 19.37 -10.26 0.79
N LEU A 36 20.09 -9.15 0.80
CA LEU A 36 21.14 -8.86 1.79
C LEU A 36 20.55 -8.62 3.18
N ALA A 37 19.39 -7.96 3.27
CA ALA A 37 18.67 -7.77 4.52
C ALA A 37 18.16 -9.11 5.08
N ARG A 38 17.58 -9.98 4.24
CA ARG A 38 17.17 -11.34 4.62
C ARG A 38 18.34 -12.16 5.14
N ALA A 39 19.46 -12.19 4.42
CA ALA A 39 20.66 -12.89 4.88
C ALA A 39 21.16 -12.37 6.24
N ALA A 40 21.08 -11.05 6.47
CA ALA A 40 21.46 -10.45 7.75
C ALA A 40 20.49 -10.79 8.90
N LEU A 41 19.20 -11.01 8.60
CA LEU A 41 18.19 -11.46 9.56
C LEU A 41 18.28 -12.97 9.84
N ASP A 42 18.55 -13.80 8.84
CA ASP A 42 18.71 -15.24 9.01
C ASP A 42 19.95 -15.59 9.86
N ASP A 43 21.04 -14.85 9.69
CA ASP A 43 22.23 -14.90 10.56
C ASP A 43 21.93 -14.56 12.03
N HIS A 44 20.82 -13.87 12.32
CA HIS A 44 20.35 -13.62 13.68
C HIS A 44 19.57 -14.82 14.23
N VAL A 45 18.74 -15.48 13.41
CA VAL A 45 17.99 -16.68 13.81
C VAL A 45 18.92 -17.88 14.03
N ALA A 46 19.93 -18.06 13.17
CA ALA A 46 20.93 -19.13 13.34
C ALA A 46 21.89 -18.88 14.50
N GLY A 47 22.17 -17.61 14.85
CA GLY A 47 22.98 -17.23 16.01
C GLY A 47 22.21 -17.11 17.33
N GLY A 48 20.88 -17.30 17.30
CA GLY A 48 19.95 -17.05 18.41
C GLY A 48 19.83 -18.15 19.46
N ILE A 49 20.75 -19.14 19.50
CA ILE A 49 20.89 -20.10 20.61
C ILE A 49 22.38 -20.39 20.86
N GLU A 50 23.24 -19.39 20.94
CA GLU A 50 24.51 -19.56 21.66
C GLU A 50 24.76 -18.32 22.51
N SER A 51 24.40 -18.41 23.79
CA SER A 51 25.07 -17.68 24.85
C SER A 51 26.57 -17.70 24.57
N PRO A 52 27.33 -16.59 24.77
CA PRO A 52 28.75 -16.60 24.53
C PRO A 52 29.39 -17.66 25.42
N LYS A 53 29.69 -18.83 24.84
CA LYS A 53 30.57 -19.81 25.45
C LYS A 53 31.92 -19.15 25.50
N VAL A 54 32.20 -18.53 26.64
CA VAL A 54 33.55 -18.31 27.13
C VAL A 54 34.17 -19.71 27.24
N SER A 55 34.77 -20.18 26.16
CA SER A 55 35.68 -21.31 26.20
C SER A 55 36.84 -20.89 27.12
N PRO A 56 37.16 -21.64 28.18
CA PRO A 56 38.32 -21.34 29.00
C PRO A 56 39.55 -21.61 28.14
N SER A 57 40.17 -20.54 27.63
CA SER A 57 41.44 -20.61 26.94
C SER A 57 42.48 -21.15 27.92
N ALA A 58 43.08 -22.28 27.55
CA ALA A 58 44.22 -22.88 28.20
C ALA A 58 45.27 -21.82 28.56
N GLN A 59 45.81 -21.92 29.79
CA GLN A 59 46.93 -21.13 30.26
C GLN A 59 48.14 -21.32 29.34
N GLN A 60 48.35 -20.38 28.43
CA GLN A 60 49.62 -20.19 27.74
C GLN A 60 50.16 -18.82 28.12
N GLN A 61 51.30 -18.84 28.81
CA GLN A 61 52.01 -17.67 29.35
C GLN A 61 52.26 -16.63 28.25
N GLN A 62 51.50 -15.53 28.30
CA GLN A 62 51.71 -14.38 27.45
C GLN A 62 52.91 -13.57 27.98
N THR A 63 53.99 -13.53 27.20
CA THR A 63 55.13 -12.64 27.44
C THR A 63 54.78 -11.23 26.96
N ALA A 64 55.30 -10.19 27.64
CA ALA A 64 54.97 -8.78 27.38
C ALA A 64 55.20 -8.32 25.92
N ALA A 65 56.06 -9.00 25.16
CA ALA A 65 56.28 -8.74 23.73
C ALA A 65 55.07 -9.13 22.84
N SER A 66 54.32 -10.18 23.19
CA SER A 66 53.16 -10.63 22.42
C SER A 66 51.94 -9.72 22.62
N ALA A 67 51.82 -9.06 23.78
CA ALA A 67 50.78 -8.07 24.04
C ALA A 67 50.99 -6.79 23.22
N LEU A 68 52.24 -6.38 23.02
CA LEU A 68 52.57 -5.22 22.19
C LEU A 68 52.36 -5.53 20.70
N LEU A 69 52.74 -6.71 20.21
CA LEU A 69 52.49 -7.14 18.83
C LEU A 69 51.00 -7.36 18.52
N GLY A 70 50.19 -7.76 19.50
CA GLY A 70 48.73 -7.77 19.38
C GLY A 70 48.13 -6.36 19.23
N SER A 71 48.71 -5.36 19.89
CA SER A 71 48.22 -3.98 19.88
C SER A 71 48.53 -3.21 18.58
N VAL A 72 49.60 -3.56 17.85
CA VAL A 72 49.89 -2.96 16.53
C VAL A 72 49.03 -3.56 15.41
N ASN A 73 48.63 -4.83 15.51
CA ASN A 73 47.66 -5.43 14.57
C ASN A 73 46.20 -5.01 14.84
N ALA A 74 45.89 -4.50 16.04
CA ALA A 74 44.56 -4.00 16.39
C ALA A 74 44.23 -2.63 15.77
N ARG A 75 45.16 -1.96 15.09
CA ARG A 75 44.93 -0.64 14.45
C ARG A 75 44.31 -0.70 13.05
N GLN A 76 43.96 -1.88 12.53
CA GLN A 76 43.40 -2.02 11.17
C GLN A 76 42.22 -3.00 11.06
N SER A 77 41.44 -3.17 12.13
CA SER A 77 40.11 -3.75 11.99
C SER A 77 39.10 -2.60 11.80
N PRO A 78 38.37 -2.51 10.68
CA PRO A 78 37.24 -1.60 10.61
C PRO A 78 36.30 -1.96 11.76
N ALA A 79 35.86 -0.95 12.53
CA ALA A 79 34.97 -1.12 13.66
C ALA A 79 33.89 -2.15 13.30
N SER A 80 33.70 -3.17 14.14
CA SER A 80 32.70 -4.20 13.91
C SER A 80 31.33 -3.53 13.81
N ILE A 81 30.90 -3.24 12.59
CA ILE A 81 29.64 -2.56 12.32
C ILE A 81 28.56 -3.43 12.92
N THR A 82 27.85 -2.89 13.92
CA THR A 82 26.74 -3.58 14.57
C THR A 82 25.68 -3.89 13.52
N ARG A 83 25.10 -5.09 13.51
CA ARG A 83 24.10 -5.50 12.51
C ARG A 83 22.94 -4.51 12.38
N VAL A 84 22.50 -3.92 13.50
CA VAL A 84 21.49 -2.84 13.53
C VAL A 84 21.92 -1.63 12.68
N SER A 85 23.20 -1.25 12.75
CA SER A 85 23.77 -0.19 11.91
C SER A 85 23.81 -0.57 10.43
N LEU A 86 24.03 -1.86 10.10
CA LEU A 86 23.92 -2.33 8.70
C LEU A 86 22.49 -2.27 8.18
N LEU A 87 21.50 -2.74 8.95
CA LEU A 87 20.09 -2.70 8.55
C LEU A 87 19.59 -1.26 8.40
N THR A 88 19.94 -0.38 9.34
CA THR A 88 19.63 1.05 9.27
C THR A 88 20.35 1.74 8.10
N HIS A 89 21.55 1.30 7.75
CA HIS A 89 22.23 1.79 6.56
C HIS A 89 21.54 1.31 5.27
N ILE A 90 21.03 0.07 5.23
CA ILE A 90 20.26 -0.44 4.08
C ILE A 90 18.97 0.36 3.90
N SER A 91 18.20 0.60 4.97
CA SER A 91 16.97 1.39 4.90
C SER A 91 17.24 2.84 4.47
N ALA A 92 18.26 3.49 5.04
CA ALA A 92 18.64 4.85 4.68
C ALA A 92 19.04 4.96 3.20
N ARG A 93 19.75 3.96 2.66
CA ARG A 93 20.12 3.92 1.24
C ARG A 93 18.93 3.65 0.33
N ALA A 94 18.01 2.77 0.73
CA ALA A 94 16.77 2.56 -0.02
C ALA A 94 15.92 3.84 -0.07
N GLU A 95 15.88 4.60 1.02
CA GLU A 95 15.19 5.89 1.08
C GLU A 95 15.88 6.95 0.22
N GLU A 96 17.22 7.03 0.24
CA GLU A 96 18.00 7.93 -0.62
C GLU A 96 17.72 7.66 -2.10
N ILE A 97 17.65 6.39 -2.52
CA ILE A 97 17.28 5.98 -3.89
C ILE A 97 15.85 6.43 -4.22
N ALA A 98 14.91 6.26 -3.30
CA ALA A 98 13.52 6.64 -3.55
C ALA A 98 13.34 8.16 -3.66
N ARG A 99 14.08 8.94 -2.87
CA ARG A 99 14.01 10.41 -2.83
C ARG A 99 14.80 11.08 -3.97
N ASP A 100 15.79 10.41 -4.56
CA ASP A 100 16.64 10.99 -5.61
C ASP A 100 15.80 11.50 -6.82
N PRO A 101 15.91 12.77 -7.24
CA PRO A 101 15.19 13.31 -8.39
C PRO A 101 15.50 12.60 -9.71
N SER A 102 16.65 11.93 -9.84
CA SER A 102 17.01 11.23 -11.07
C SER A 102 16.19 9.95 -11.31
N VAL A 103 15.65 9.36 -10.24
CA VAL A 103 14.92 8.09 -10.27
C VAL A 103 13.42 8.35 -10.49
N PHE A 104 12.87 7.81 -11.57
CA PHE A 104 11.41 7.77 -11.73
C PHE A 104 10.81 6.70 -10.81
N LEU A 105 9.88 7.09 -9.93
CA LEU A 105 9.20 6.14 -9.04
C LEU A 105 8.02 5.50 -9.76
N THR A 106 8.20 4.26 -10.22
CA THR A 106 7.11 3.41 -10.72
C THR A 106 6.44 2.64 -9.57
N ALA A 107 5.21 2.18 -9.77
CA ALA A 107 4.47 1.34 -8.81
C ALA A 107 5.25 0.08 -8.38
N ALA A 108 6.03 -0.53 -9.28
CA ALA A 108 6.88 -1.68 -8.97
C ALA A 108 8.01 -1.33 -7.99
N ILE A 109 8.66 -0.17 -8.20
CA ILE A 109 9.72 0.33 -7.32
C ILE A 109 9.14 0.66 -5.94
N LEU A 110 7.96 1.29 -5.90
CA LEU A 110 7.26 1.58 -4.65
C LEU A 110 6.94 0.30 -3.87
N LYS A 111 6.45 -0.73 -4.57
CA LYS A 111 6.16 -2.03 -3.96
C LYS A 111 7.41 -2.67 -3.37
N ALA A 112 8.50 -2.77 -4.13
CA ALA A 112 9.76 -3.35 -3.66
C ALA A 112 10.34 -2.57 -2.47
N TYR A 113 10.23 -1.25 -2.48
CA TYR A 113 10.63 -0.40 -1.35
C TYR A 113 9.81 -0.68 -0.09
N VAL A 114 8.49 -0.76 -0.21
CA VAL A 114 7.59 -1.03 0.91
C VAL A 114 7.83 -2.43 1.48
N GLU A 115 8.02 -3.44 0.63
CA GLU A 115 8.38 -4.80 1.05
C GLU A 115 9.70 -4.81 1.82
N LEU A 116 10.74 -4.13 1.29
CA LEU A 116 12.03 -4.01 1.97
C LEU A 116 11.92 -3.32 3.34
N GLN A 117 11.23 -2.19 3.44
CA GLN A 117 11.11 -1.46 4.70
C GLN A 117 10.23 -2.18 5.72
N SER A 118 9.20 -2.88 5.27
CA SER A 118 8.37 -3.73 6.13
C SER A 118 9.18 -4.86 6.76
N LEU A 119 10.12 -5.43 6.00
CA LEU A 119 11.04 -6.47 6.46
C LEU A 119 12.05 -5.92 7.48
N LEU A 120 12.43 -4.64 7.35
CA LEU A 120 13.33 -3.96 8.28
C LEU A 120 12.61 -3.38 9.51
N HIS A 121 11.28 -3.48 9.58
CA HIS A 121 10.44 -2.89 10.63
C HIS A 121 10.65 -1.37 10.81
N GLN A 122 10.87 -0.63 9.71
CA GLN A 122 11.05 0.83 9.73
C GLN A 122 9.99 1.55 8.89
N PRO A 123 8.75 1.70 9.40
CA PRO A 123 7.63 2.26 8.63
C PRO A 123 7.58 3.80 8.58
N SER A 124 8.45 4.50 9.31
CA SER A 124 8.39 5.97 9.52
C SER A 124 8.41 6.81 8.23
N SER A 125 9.00 6.28 7.17
CA SER A 125 9.15 6.98 5.89
C SER A 125 7.99 6.76 4.91
N PHE A 126 7.02 5.87 5.21
CA PHE A 126 5.96 5.52 4.25
C PHE A 126 5.08 6.70 3.82
N PRO A 127 4.52 7.53 4.72
CA PRO A 127 3.64 8.63 4.31
C PRO A 127 4.35 9.64 3.41
N ASP A 128 5.62 9.94 3.72
CA ASP A 128 6.47 10.82 2.94
C ASP A 128 6.71 10.28 1.53
N ILE A 129 7.08 9.00 1.41
CA ILE A 129 7.35 8.37 0.11
C ILE A 129 6.06 8.22 -0.70
N PHE A 130 4.91 8.00 -0.08
CA PHE A 130 3.61 7.98 -0.76
C PHE A 130 3.23 9.35 -1.31
N ASN A 131 3.44 10.41 -0.52
CA ASN A 131 3.28 11.78 -1.00
C ASN A 131 4.27 12.10 -2.13
N LEU A 132 5.50 11.62 -2.03
CA LEU A 132 6.53 11.81 -3.04
C LEU A 132 6.13 11.06 -4.32
N TYR A 133 5.68 9.81 -4.27
CA TYR A 133 5.21 9.04 -5.42
C TYR A 133 4.14 9.79 -6.23
N ALA A 134 3.19 10.45 -5.55
CA ALA A 134 2.15 11.22 -6.22
C ALA A 134 2.64 12.54 -6.84
N ASN A 135 3.64 13.18 -6.24
CA ASN A 135 4.07 14.55 -6.60
C ASN A 135 5.43 14.63 -7.32
N LYS A 136 6.18 13.52 -7.41
CA LYS A 136 7.55 13.51 -7.94
C LYS A 136 7.57 13.95 -9.41
N PRO A 137 8.38 14.95 -9.79
CA PRO A 137 8.53 15.33 -11.18
C PRO A 137 9.09 14.16 -11.99
N ILE A 138 8.62 14.02 -13.23
CA ILE A 138 9.05 12.92 -14.10
C ILE A 138 10.35 13.35 -14.79
N PRO A 139 11.48 12.67 -14.53
CA PRO A 139 12.72 12.98 -15.20
C PRO A 139 12.65 12.51 -16.66
N SER A 140 13.07 13.37 -17.58
CA SER A 140 13.11 13.10 -19.01
C SER A 140 14.43 13.61 -19.59
N LEU A 141 15.06 12.83 -20.46
CA LEU A 141 16.25 13.27 -21.19
C LEU A 141 15.80 14.07 -22.40
N SER A 142 15.93 15.40 -22.33
CA SER A 142 15.68 16.28 -23.46
C SER A 142 17.02 16.88 -23.92
N ASN A 143 17.44 16.55 -25.14
CA ASN A 143 18.66 17.07 -25.76
C ASN A 143 19.94 16.92 -24.90
N GLY A 144 20.09 15.79 -24.19
CA GLY A 144 21.25 15.53 -23.33
C GLY A 144 21.23 16.24 -21.97
N ASN A 145 20.19 17.02 -21.67
CA ASN A 145 19.96 17.63 -20.36
C ASN A 145 18.78 16.97 -19.63
N LEU A 146 18.88 16.89 -18.31
CA LEU A 146 17.80 16.45 -17.42
C LEU A 146 16.68 17.49 -17.40
N ALA A 147 15.57 17.18 -18.06
CA ALA A 147 14.35 17.98 -18.05
C ALA A 147 13.30 17.31 -17.16
N PHE A 148 12.66 18.09 -16.28
CA PHE A 148 11.65 17.61 -15.35
C PHE A 148 10.26 18.02 -15.81
N SER A 149 9.38 17.04 -16.02
CA SER A 149 7.97 17.30 -16.34
C SER A 149 7.13 17.33 -15.06
N PRO A 150 6.15 18.24 -14.94
CA PRO A 150 5.30 18.34 -13.75
C PRO A 150 4.51 17.04 -13.53
N SER A 151 4.47 16.60 -12.27
CA SER A 151 3.67 15.45 -11.87
C SER A 151 2.20 15.79 -11.77
N SER A 152 1.38 14.75 -11.89
CA SER A 152 -0.08 14.88 -11.85
C SER A 152 -0.64 13.95 -10.76
N PRO A 153 -0.75 14.45 -9.51
CA PRO A 153 -1.09 13.62 -8.34
C PRO A 153 -2.51 13.04 -8.36
N ASN A 154 -3.37 13.55 -9.26
CA ASN A 154 -4.76 13.10 -9.39
C ASN A 154 -4.95 12.06 -10.52
N LYS A 155 -3.90 11.62 -11.21
CA LYS A 155 -4.03 10.60 -12.26
C LYS A 155 -4.13 9.20 -11.66
N VAL A 156 -4.79 8.29 -12.40
CA VAL A 156 -4.93 6.88 -12.01
C VAL A 156 -3.57 6.19 -11.87
N SER A 157 -2.56 6.58 -12.66
CA SER A 157 -1.20 6.05 -12.57
C SER A 157 -0.49 6.39 -11.24
N ALA A 158 -0.90 7.46 -10.57
CA ALA A 158 -0.38 7.85 -9.26
C ALA A 158 -1.12 7.15 -8.09
N ALA A 159 -2.06 6.26 -8.38
CA ALA A 159 -2.73 5.48 -7.36
C ALA A 159 -1.80 4.39 -6.82
N ILE A 160 -1.77 4.25 -5.49
CA ILE A 160 -1.04 3.19 -4.82
C ILE A 160 -1.87 1.91 -4.87
N ASP A 161 -1.22 0.78 -5.12
CA ASP A 161 -1.90 -0.52 -5.11
C ASP A 161 -2.40 -0.86 -3.69
N PRO A 162 -3.65 -1.33 -3.53
CA PRO A 162 -4.20 -1.62 -2.20
C PRO A 162 -3.40 -2.69 -1.45
N ASN A 163 -2.75 -3.64 -2.12
CA ASN A 163 -1.97 -4.66 -1.42
C ASN A 163 -0.70 -4.05 -0.82
N THR A 164 -0.03 -3.16 -1.57
CA THR A 164 1.14 -2.42 -1.08
C THR A 164 0.76 -1.49 0.08
N ALA A 165 -0.39 -0.81 -0.01
CA ALA A 165 -0.88 0.04 1.08
C ALA A 165 -1.24 -0.76 2.34
N ASN A 166 -1.89 -1.92 2.20
CA ASN A 166 -2.21 -2.82 3.31
C ASN A 166 -0.95 -3.39 3.98
N LEU A 167 0.09 -3.71 3.20
CA LEU A 167 1.36 -4.17 3.74
C LEU A 167 2.05 -3.08 4.56
N ALA A 168 2.06 -1.84 4.05
CA ALA A 168 2.59 -0.69 4.79
C ALA A 168 1.81 -0.45 6.09
N LEU A 169 0.48 -0.55 6.04
CA LEU A 169 -0.39 -0.43 7.21
C LEU A 169 -0.11 -1.54 8.24
N ALA A 170 0.02 -2.80 7.81
CA ALA A 170 0.36 -3.91 8.70
C ALA A 170 1.72 -3.69 9.40
N SER A 171 2.70 -3.13 8.70
CA SER A 171 4.00 -2.77 9.29
C SER A 171 3.88 -1.62 10.29
N ALA A 172 3.01 -0.63 10.05
CA ALA A 172 2.74 0.48 10.97
C ALA A 172 2.05 0.01 12.25
N THR A 173 1.02 -0.82 12.09
CA THR A 173 0.30 -1.46 13.20
C THR A 173 1.25 -2.30 14.05
N SER A 174 2.15 -3.06 13.41
CA SER A 174 3.16 -3.87 14.12
C SER A 174 4.19 -3.01 14.87
N ALA A 175 4.44 -1.78 14.42
CA ALA A 175 5.31 -0.82 15.09
C ALA A 175 4.60 -0.06 16.23
N HIS A 176 3.29 -0.31 16.45
CA HIS A 176 2.47 0.39 17.42
C HIS A 176 2.57 1.93 17.31
N ASP A 177 2.42 2.45 16.09
CA ASP A 177 2.33 3.90 15.84
C ASP A 177 1.02 4.21 15.11
N LEU A 178 0.04 4.72 15.87
CA LEU A 178 -1.29 5.03 15.36
C LEU A 178 -1.30 6.24 14.44
N GLY A 179 -0.51 7.28 14.77
CA GLY A 179 -0.38 8.48 13.95
C GLY A 179 0.14 8.14 12.56
N LEU A 180 1.16 7.27 12.50
CA LEU A 180 1.72 6.77 11.26
C LEU A 180 0.72 5.94 10.46
N ALA A 181 -0.06 5.08 11.12
CA ALA A 181 -1.11 4.31 10.44
C ALA A 181 -2.18 5.22 9.82
N ILE A 182 -2.61 6.25 10.54
CA ILE A 182 -3.53 7.28 10.02
C ILE A 182 -2.92 8.00 8.82
N ASP A 183 -1.66 8.41 8.90
CA ASP A 183 -0.95 9.08 7.81
C ASP A 183 -0.78 8.20 6.57
N ILE A 184 -0.55 6.90 6.75
CA ILE A 184 -0.56 5.93 5.65
C ILE A 184 -1.94 5.90 4.99
N ILE A 185 -3.03 5.83 5.77
CA ILE A 185 -4.40 5.79 5.22
C ILE A 185 -4.72 7.09 4.47
N THR A 186 -4.28 8.24 4.97
CA THR A 186 -4.52 9.54 4.32
C THR A 186 -3.75 9.67 3.01
N THR A 187 -2.50 9.19 2.96
CA THR A 187 -1.63 9.31 1.78
C THR A 187 -1.85 8.20 0.73
N SER A 188 -2.58 7.14 1.08
CA SER A 188 -2.93 6.04 0.16
C SER A 188 -4.40 6.04 -0.25
N PHE A 189 -5.30 5.54 0.61
CA PHE A 189 -6.71 5.29 0.32
C PHE A 189 -7.53 6.57 0.17
N CYS A 190 -7.18 7.65 0.89
CA CYS A 190 -7.95 8.90 0.83
C CYS A 190 -7.70 9.71 -0.45
N THR A 191 -6.69 9.36 -1.25
CA THR A 191 -6.27 10.13 -2.43
C THR A 191 -7.31 10.10 -3.55
N LYS A 192 -7.38 11.20 -4.32
CA LYS A 192 -8.25 11.27 -5.51
C LYS A 192 -7.81 10.29 -6.59
N ALA A 193 -6.50 10.01 -6.69
CA ALA A 193 -5.95 9.00 -7.59
C ALA A 193 -6.51 7.61 -7.28
N PHE A 194 -6.49 7.20 -6.01
CA PHE A 194 -7.01 5.90 -5.58
C PHE A 194 -8.51 5.75 -5.90
N LYS A 195 -9.32 6.76 -5.58
CA LYS A 195 -10.77 6.77 -5.87
C LYS A 195 -11.06 6.61 -7.38
N ARG A 196 -10.28 7.29 -8.23
CA ARG A 196 -10.37 7.17 -9.70
C ARG A 196 -9.91 5.80 -10.21
N ALA A 197 -8.83 5.26 -9.64
CA ALA A 197 -8.33 3.94 -9.97
C ALA A 197 -9.33 2.84 -9.60
N LYS A 198 -9.95 2.93 -8.42
CA LYS A 198 -11.06 2.08 -8.00
C LYS A 198 -12.22 2.15 -8.99
N PHE A 199 -12.64 3.35 -9.35
CA PHE A 199 -13.71 3.53 -10.34
C PHE A 199 -13.37 2.82 -11.65
N LEU A 200 -12.16 3.02 -12.18
CA LEU A 200 -11.73 2.38 -13.41
C LEU A 200 -11.68 0.85 -13.27
N ARG A 201 -11.21 0.32 -12.13
CA ARG A 201 -11.07 -1.13 -11.92
C ARG A 201 -12.41 -1.84 -11.68
N ARG A 202 -13.34 -1.20 -10.95
CA ARG A 202 -14.56 -1.86 -10.45
C ARG A 202 -15.84 -1.41 -11.13
N ALA A 203 -15.92 -0.13 -11.55
CA ALA A 203 -17.14 0.42 -12.16
C ALA A 203 -17.05 0.50 -13.69
N ALA A 204 -15.86 0.53 -14.30
CA ALA A 204 -15.76 0.67 -15.75
C ALA A 204 -16.47 -0.45 -16.49
N LEU A 205 -16.19 -1.71 -16.15
CA LEU A 205 -16.78 -2.87 -16.83
C LEU A 205 -18.33 -2.88 -16.79
N PRO A 206 -19.00 -2.76 -15.62
CA PRO A 206 -20.45 -2.70 -15.58
C PRO A 206 -21.00 -1.45 -16.29
N MET A 207 -20.37 -0.29 -16.16
CA MET A 207 -20.80 0.93 -16.84
C MET A 207 -20.70 0.81 -18.37
N PHE A 208 -19.64 0.19 -18.89
CA PHE A 208 -19.53 -0.10 -20.31
C PHE A 208 -20.62 -1.07 -20.77
N GLY A 209 -20.90 -2.13 -19.99
CA GLY A 209 -21.98 -3.07 -20.27
C GLY A 209 -23.35 -2.40 -20.34
N LEU A 210 -23.65 -1.51 -19.40
CA LEU A 210 -24.90 -0.72 -19.40
C LEU A 210 -24.95 0.30 -20.54
N GLY A 211 -23.81 0.88 -20.91
CA GLY A 211 -23.72 1.83 -22.03
C GLY A 211 -24.04 1.20 -23.39
N ILE A 212 -23.65 -0.06 -23.62
CA ILE A 212 -23.97 -0.79 -24.86
C ILE A 212 -25.35 -1.47 -24.85
N ALA A 213 -25.99 -1.54 -23.68
CA ALA A 213 -27.27 -2.25 -23.51
C ALA A 213 -28.40 -1.73 -24.44
N PRO A 214 -28.59 -0.42 -24.69
CA PRO A 214 -29.62 0.05 -25.62
C PRO A 214 -29.40 -0.42 -27.06
N ILE A 215 -28.14 -0.46 -27.51
CA ILE A 215 -27.79 -0.90 -28.86
C ILE A 215 -28.05 -2.41 -29.01
N ALA A 216 -27.64 -3.19 -28.01
CA ALA A 216 -27.90 -4.63 -27.97
C ALA A 216 -29.40 -4.94 -27.86
N ALA A 217 -30.14 -4.20 -27.03
CA ALA A 217 -31.58 -4.35 -26.89
C ALA A 217 -32.31 -4.06 -28.21
N TYR A 218 -31.89 -3.02 -28.94
CA TYR A 218 -32.47 -2.68 -30.23
C TYR A 218 -32.21 -3.76 -31.29
N SER A 219 -30.98 -4.27 -31.38
CA SER A 219 -30.64 -5.32 -32.35
C SER A 219 -31.34 -6.65 -32.06
N LEU A 220 -31.46 -7.03 -30.78
CA LEU A 220 -32.24 -8.19 -30.34
C LEU A 220 -33.72 -8.02 -30.67
N SER A 221 -34.28 -6.83 -30.42
CA SER A 221 -35.69 -6.54 -30.72
C SER A 221 -36.00 -6.58 -32.21
N ASN A 222 -35.10 -6.06 -33.05
CA ASN A 222 -35.23 -6.11 -34.50
C ASN A 222 -35.05 -7.53 -35.06
N SER A 223 -34.30 -8.39 -34.38
CA SER A 223 -34.19 -9.80 -34.76
C SER A 223 -35.47 -10.55 -34.38
N TYR A 224 -36.05 -10.24 -33.21
CA TYR A 224 -37.31 -10.81 -32.74
C TYR A 224 -38.49 -10.47 -33.65
N SER A 225 -38.57 -9.24 -34.17
CA SER A 225 -39.65 -8.82 -35.07
C SER A 225 -39.73 -9.67 -36.35
N ASN A 226 -38.62 -10.23 -36.82
CA ASN A 226 -38.61 -11.08 -38.02
C ASN A 226 -39.23 -12.48 -37.80
N TRP A 227 -39.31 -12.91 -36.55
CA TRP A 227 -39.80 -14.26 -36.18
C TRP A 227 -41.29 -14.23 -35.81
N GLN A 228 -41.81 -13.06 -35.48
CA GLN A 228 -43.16 -12.87 -35.00
C GLN A 228 -44.08 -12.41 -36.15
N GLN A 229 -45.23 -13.05 -36.30
CA GLN A 229 -46.18 -12.79 -37.41
C GLN A 229 -47.51 -12.18 -36.94
N THR A 230 -47.67 -11.92 -35.64
CA THR A 230 -48.94 -11.45 -35.06
C THR A 230 -49.08 -9.93 -34.98
N MET A 231 -48.02 -9.16 -35.24
CA MET A 231 -47.99 -7.69 -35.16
C MET A 231 -47.12 -7.14 -36.29
N ASP A 232 -47.29 -5.85 -36.59
CA ASP A 232 -46.38 -5.12 -37.49
C ASP A 232 -44.96 -5.07 -36.91
N ALA A 233 -43.95 -5.17 -37.78
CA ALA A 233 -42.55 -5.30 -37.41
C ALA A 233 -42.05 -4.12 -36.56
N GLN A 234 -42.55 -2.92 -36.85
CA GLN A 234 -42.22 -1.71 -36.10
C GLN A 234 -42.80 -1.76 -34.68
N MET A 235 -44.07 -2.13 -34.54
CA MET A 235 -44.74 -2.25 -33.24
C MET A 235 -44.10 -3.35 -32.38
N ALA A 236 -43.78 -4.50 -32.98
CA ALA A 236 -43.11 -5.62 -32.32
C ALA A 236 -41.73 -5.22 -31.77
N THR A 237 -40.94 -4.49 -32.56
CA THR A 237 -39.61 -4.01 -32.16
C THR A 237 -39.68 -3.06 -30.98
N HIS A 238 -40.62 -2.09 -31.00
CA HIS A 238 -40.75 -1.12 -29.90
C HIS A 238 -41.20 -1.77 -28.59
N ILE A 239 -42.17 -2.71 -28.65
CA ILE A 239 -42.64 -3.42 -27.46
C ILE A 239 -41.53 -4.30 -26.88
N ALA A 240 -40.83 -5.06 -27.72
CA ALA A 240 -39.71 -5.90 -27.28
C ALA A 240 -38.57 -5.05 -26.69
N PHE A 241 -38.23 -3.93 -27.33
CA PHE A 241 -37.21 -3.00 -26.84
C PHE A 241 -37.59 -2.41 -25.49
N ALA A 242 -38.83 -1.95 -25.33
CA ALA A 242 -39.33 -1.41 -24.07
C ALA A 242 -39.30 -2.47 -22.96
N GLY A 243 -39.68 -3.71 -23.26
CA GLY A 243 -39.62 -4.83 -22.31
C GLY A 243 -38.19 -5.12 -21.85
N ILE A 244 -37.25 -5.26 -22.79
CA ILE A 244 -35.84 -5.53 -22.50
C ILE A 244 -35.23 -4.37 -21.68
N MET A 245 -35.46 -3.12 -22.07
CA MET A 245 -34.91 -1.96 -21.36
C MET A 245 -35.50 -1.80 -19.96
N THR A 246 -36.78 -2.13 -19.78
CA THR A 246 -37.42 -2.14 -18.45
C THR A 246 -36.77 -3.18 -17.55
N TYR A 247 -36.52 -4.39 -18.07
CA TYR A 247 -35.81 -5.43 -17.31
C TYR A 247 -34.38 -5.02 -16.97
N VAL A 248 -33.62 -4.53 -17.95
CA VAL A 248 -32.23 -4.08 -17.74
C VAL A 248 -32.17 -2.97 -16.70
N SER A 249 -33.04 -1.97 -16.78
CA SER A 249 -33.07 -0.86 -15.80
C SER A 249 -33.45 -1.33 -14.40
N ALA A 250 -34.44 -2.22 -14.26
CA ALA A 250 -34.83 -2.80 -12.98
C ALA A 250 -33.69 -3.59 -12.34
N VAL A 251 -33.03 -4.48 -13.10
CA VAL A 251 -31.89 -5.28 -12.61
C VAL A 251 -30.70 -4.39 -12.28
N SER A 252 -30.44 -3.35 -13.07
CA SER A 252 -29.37 -2.40 -12.81
C SER A 252 -29.58 -1.61 -11.52
N MET A 253 -30.83 -1.21 -11.22
CA MET A 253 -31.17 -0.54 -9.97
C MET A 253 -30.95 -1.46 -8.76
N VAL A 254 -31.40 -2.72 -8.85
CA VAL A 254 -31.16 -3.71 -7.79
C VAL A 254 -29.66 -3.95 -7.59
N GLY A 255 -28.90 -4.08 -8.68
CA GLY A 255 -27.45 -4.23 -8.64
C GLY A 255 -26.74 -3.03 -8.01
N TYR A 256 -27.18 -1.80 -8.33
CA TYR A 256 -26.66 -0.58 -7.73
C TYR A 256 -26.86 -0.58 -6.21
N VAL A 257 -28.07 -0.88 -5.74
CA VAL A 257 -28.35 -0.96 -4.30
C VAL A 257 -27.51 -2.06 -3.67
N ALA A 258 -27.53 -3.29 -4.21
CA ALA A 258 -26.79 -4.41 -3.65
C ALA A 258 -25.28 -4.14 -3.50
N VAL A 259 -24.65 -3.52 -4.51
CA VAL A 259 -23.22 -3.18 -4.47
C VAL A 259 -22.91 -2.04 -3.49
N THR A 260 -23.82 -1.08 -3.35
CA THR A 260 -23.61 0.09 -2.48
C THR A 260 -24.03 -0.13 -1.03
N THR A 261 -24.82 -1.18 -0.75
CA THR A 261 -25.27 -1.56 0.60
C THR A 261 -24.59 -2.81 1.15
N ALA A 262 -23.68 -3.45 0.40
CA ALA A 262 -22.96 -4.63 0.87
C ALA A 262 -22.18 -4.32 2.16
N ASN A 263 -22.46 -5.07 3.24
CA ASN A 263 -22.01 -4.75 4.60
C ASN A 263 -21.15 -5.84 5.26
N ASP A 264 -20.87 -6.95 4.57
CA ASP A 264 -20.30 -8.19 5.15
C ASP A 264 -18.90 -8.06 5.78
N GLN A 265 -18.29 -6.88 5.68
CA GLN A 265 -16.92 -6.60 6.09
C GLN A 265 -16.82 -5.46 7.12
N MET A 266 -17.96 -4.93 7.60
CA MET A 266 -17.97 -3.95 8.68
C MET A 266 -18.01 -4.67 10.03
N ASP A 267 -16.91 -4.63 10.79
CA ASP A 267 -16.87 -5.16 12.15
C ASP A 267 -16.98 -4.02 13.18
N ARG A 268 -15.94 -3.18 13.30
CA ARG A 268 -15.90 -2.10 14.30
C ARG A 268 -16.32 -0.76 13.74
N VAL A 269 -15.88 -0.45 12.52
CA VAL A 269 -16.13 0.85 11.88
C VAL A 269 -17.33 0.75 10.95
N THR A 270 -18.35 1.56 11.20
CA THR A 270 -19.56 1.61 10.37
C THR A 270 -19.83 3.00 9.80
N TRP A 271 -20.65 3.08 8.76
CA TRP A 271 -21.05 4.37 8.20
C TRP A 271 -22.02 5.11 9.13
N ALA A 272 -21.81 6.42 9.30
CA ALA A 272 -22.77 7.26 9.99
C ALA A 272 -24.10 7.32 9.20
N GLN A 273 -25.19 7.58 9.93
CA GLN A 273 -26.49 7.78 9.30
C GLN A 273 -26.44 9.02 8.40
N GLY A 274 -27.00 8.92 7.19
CA GLY A 274 -27.06 10.03 6.23
C GLY A 274 -25.93 10.06 5.18
N VAL A 275 -24.89 9.23 5.30
CA VAL A 275 -23.85 9.13 4.26
C VAL A 275 -24.44 8.52 2.98
N PRO A 276 -24.29 9.18 1.81
CA PRO A 276 -24.88 8.71 0.56
C PRO A 276 -24.23 7.40 0.09
N LEU A 277 -25.03 6.53 -0.53
CA LEU A 277 -24.63 5.19 -0.97
C LEU A 277 -23.39 5.16 -1.88
N TRP A 278 -23.28 6.14 -2.77
CA TRP A 278 -22.12 6.28 -3.65
C TRP A 278 -20.82 6.55 -2.88
N GLU A 279 -20.87 7.42 -1.87
CA GLU A 279 -19.67 7.76 -1.09
C GLU A 279 -19.20 6.56 -0.27
N ARG A 280 -20.13 5.78 0.28
CA ARG A 280 -19.82 4.50 0.96
C ARG A 280 -19.04 3.59 0.04
N TRP A 281 -19.57 3.36 -1.17
CA TRP A 281 -18.89 2.52 -2.14
C TRP A 281 -17.51 3.08 -2.50
N VAL A 282 -17.35 4.37 -2.80
CA VAL A 282 -16.05 4.94 -3.19
C VAL A 282 -15.02 4.87 -2.07
N ARG A 283 -15.45 5.04 -0.81
CA ARG A 283 -14.59 5.10 0.38
C ARG A 283 -14.54 3.78 1.14
N GLU A 284 -15.01 2.69 0.55
CA GLU A 284 -15.08 1.41 1.25
C GLU A 284 -13.70 0.86 1.66
N GLU A 285 -12.66 1.01 0.82
CA GLU A 285 -11.31 0.57 1.20
C GLU A 285 -10.69 1.50 2.26
N GLU A 286 -11.06 2.78 2.27
CA GLU A 286 -10.68 3.70 3.35
C GLU A 286 -11.28 3.20 4.67
N ARG A 287 -12.58 2.89 4.70
CA ARG A 287 -13.25 2.33 5.88
C ARG A 287 -12.63 1.00 6.33
N ALA A 288 -12.38 0.07 5.40
CA ALA A 288 -11.77 -1.23 5.71
C ALA A 288 -10.35 -1.11 6.29
N ALA A 289 -9.55 -0.16 5.81
CA ALA A 289 -8.22 0.10 6.37
C ALA A 289 -8.29 0.72 7.78
N ILE A 290 -9.30 1.55 8.05
CA ILE A 290 -9.53 2.09 9.40
C ILE A 290 -10.00 0.98 10.33
N ASP A 291 -10.88 0.10 9.85
CA ASP A 291 -11.39 -1.04 10.60
C ASP A 291 -10.27 -2.00 11.00
N SER A 292 -9.30 -2.28 10.12
CA SER A 292 -8.15 -3.11 10.46
C SER A 292 -7.22 -2.47 11.49
N VAL A 293 -7.03 -1.15 11.42
CA VAL A 293 -6.29 -0.40 12.46
C VAL A 293 -7.03 -0.43 13.79
N ALA A 294 -8.34 -0.18 13.79
CA ALA A 294 -9.18 -0.24 14.98
C ALA A 294 -9.15 -1.63 15.63
N GLN A 295 -9.27 -2.70 14.84
CA GLN A 295 -9.18 -4.08 15.33
C GLN A 295 -7.82 -4.40 15.97
N ALA A 296 -6.73 -3.86 15.42
CA ALA A 296 -5.40 -4.15 15.93
C ALA A 296 -5.00 -3.28 17.14
N TRP A 297 -5.62 -2.11 17.29
CA TRP A 297 -5.31 -1.17 18.37
C TRP A 297 -6.17 -1.39 19.61
N GLY A 298 -7.46 -1.65 19.43
CA GLY A 298 -8.37 -1.90 20.54
C GLY A 298 -8.43 -3.37 20.95
N PHE A 299 -9.37 -3.69 21.83
CA PHE A 299 -9.57 -5.04 22.34
C PHE A 299 -10.10 -5.97 21.25
N THR A 300 -9.47 -7.14 21.17
CA THR A 300 -9.93 -8.24 20.31
C THR A 300 -11.25 -8.82 20.81
N GLU A 301 -11.49 -8.83 22.13
CA GLU A 301 -12.68 -9.40 22.74
C GLU A 301 -13.91 -8.51 22.54
N ALA A 302 -14.98 -9.07 21.97
CA ALA A 302 -16.23 -8.34 21.70
C ALA A 302 -16.85 -7.71 22.95
N GLU A 303 -16.78 -8.39 24.10
CA GLU A 303 -17.36 -7.95 25.38
C GLU A 303 -16.67 -6.71 25.97
N LYS A 304 -15.44 -6.42 25.57
CA LYS A 304 -14.67 -5.25 26.05
C LYS A 304 -14.66 -4.10 25.05
N ARG A 305 -15.22 -4.30 23.86
CA ARG A 305 -15.32 -3.24 22.85
C ARG A 305 -16.24 -2.16 23.38
N GLY A 306 -15.78 -0.91 23.36
CA GLY A 306 -16.52 0.23 23.89
C GLY A 306 -15.97 0.78 25.21
N ASP A 307 -15.26 -0.04 25.99
CA ASP A 307 -14.60 0.37 27.25
C ASP A 307 -13.17 0.90 27.03
N GLU A 308 -12.80 1.09 25.76
CA GLU A 308 -11.47 1.56 25.37
C GLU A 308 -11.34 3.07 25.61
N GLU A 309 -10.39 3.41 26.47
CA GLU A 309 -10.03 4.79 26.84
C GLU A 309 -8.56 5.04 26.52
N GLY A 310 -8.25 6.23 26.04
CA GLY A 310 -6.89 6.65 25.76
C GLY A 310 -6.84 7.80 24.77
N GLU A 311 -5.86 8.69 24.91
CA GLU A 311 -5.70 9.87 24.05
C GLU A 311 -5.66 9.48 22.56
N GLU A 312 -4.90 8.43 22.24
CA GLU A 312 -4.77 7.92 20.87
C GLU A 312 -6.06 7.28 20.35
N TRP A 313 -6.79 6.57 21.22
CA TRP A 313 -8.07 5.95 20.87
C TRP A 313 -9.17 6.99 20.63
N ASP A 314 -9.22 8.01 21.48
CA ASP A 314 -10.14 9.14 21.30
C ASP A 314 -9.79 9.97 20.07
N ALA A 315 -8.50 10.17 19.78
CA ALA A 315 -8.05 10.81 18.55
C ALA A 315 -8.47 10.02 17.30
N LEU A 316 -8.37 8.68 17.33
CA LEU A 316 -8.88 7.83 16.26
C LEU A 316 -10.41 7.97 16.11
N ARG A 317 -11.15 7.91 17.22
CA ARG A 317 -12.61 8.05 17.24
C ARG A 317 -13.04 9.41 16.65
N GLU A 318 -12.37 10.50 17.03
CA GLU A 318 -12.61 11.84 16.47
C GLU A 318 -12.30 11.87 14.97
N TRP A 319 -11.13 11.37 14.56
CA TRP A 319 -10.70 11.37 13.17
C TRP A 319 -11.64 10.56 12.26
N VAL A 320 -12.15 9.43 12.75
CA VAL A 320 -13.18 8.60 12.09
C VAL A 320 -14.52 9.34 12.04
N GLY A 321 -14.90 10.01 13.13
CA GLY A 321 -16.13 10.81 13.24
C GLY A 321 -16.21 11.95 12.22
N VAL A 322 -15.14 12.73 12.07
CA VAL A 322 -15.02 13.83 11.08
C VAL A 322 -15.25 13.31 9.64
N ARG A 323 -14.99 12.03 9.41
CA ARG A 323 -15.07 11.38 8.11
C ARG A 323 -16.42 10.74 7.80
N GLY A 324 -17.43 10.92 8.66
CA GLY A 324 -18.76 10.34 8.48
C GLY A 324 -18.81 8.85 8.77
N MET A 325 -17.88 8.35 9.58
CA MET A 325 -17.84 6.98 10.06
C MET A 325 -18.02 6.99 11.58
N VAL A 326 -18.47 5.87 12.12
CA VAL A 326 -18.69 5.68 13.56
C VAL A 326 -17.87 4.46 13.97
N LEU A 327 -16.91 4.69 14.85
CA LEU A 327 -16.16 3.63 15.53
C LEU A 327 -17.02 3.08 16.66
N ASP A 328 -17.17 1.75 16.70
CA ASP A 328 -17.89 1.03 17.75
C ASP A 328 -19.30 1.58 17.98
N LYS A 329 -20.16 1.41 16.98
CA LYS A 329 -21.54 1.87 17.07
C LYS A 329 -22.29 1.06 18.13
N VAL A 330 -22.81 1.73 19.15
CA VAL A 330 -23.53 1.13 20.29
C VAL A 330 -24.64 0.16 19.85
N SER A 331 -25.37 0.48 18.79
CA SER A 331 -26.46 -0.37 18.28
C SER A 331 -26.01 -1.69 17.65
N LEU A 332 -24.71 -1.89 17.47
CA LEU A 332 -24.10 -3.10 16.90
C LEU A 332 -23.23 -3.83 17.94
N MET A 333 -23.20 -3.33 19.18
CA MET A 333 -22.52 -4.01 20.28
C MET A 333 -23.39 -5.13 20.83
N GLU A 334 -22.77 -6.27 21.11
CA GLU A 334 -23.44 -7.43 21.70
C GLU A 334 -23.98 -7.07 23.09
N GLY A 335 -25.27 -7.34 23.33
CA GLY A 335 -25.93 -7.06 24.61
C GLY A 335 -26.57 -5.68 24.77
N MET A 336 -26.54 -4.83 23.74
CA MET A 336 -27.14 -3.48 23.74
C MET A 336 -28.43 -3.35 22.90
N GLU A 337 -29.11 -4.49 22.60
CA GLU A 337 -30.46 -4.55 22.02
C GLU A 337 -31.58 -4.57 23.06
#